data_AF-A0AAF0YDC0-F1
#
_entry.id   AF-A0AAF0YDC0-F1
#
_cell.length_a   1.000
_cell.length_b   1.000
_cell.length_c   1.000
_cell.angle_alpha   90.00
_cell.angle_beta   90.00
_cell.angle_gamma   90.00
#
_symmetry.space_group_name_H-M   'P 1'
#
loop_
_entity.id
_entity.type
_entity.pdbx_description
1 polymer ?
#
loop_
_entity_poly.entity_id
_entity_poly.type
_entity_poly.pdbx_seq_one_letter_code
_entity_poly.pdbx_strand_id
1 'polypeptide(L)'
;MVGCSIGVVHRSRPVVGVINQPFLNRIFSAAEGRGAFMNRTTPLPLTGGIPQPLTQLNQCLIAAEWGSERSADTMDKKINSFRKLNGDPDKGIDGGKFVHALRTTGATTCNLVCVAAGELDISWDAGCWAWDVAAAAVILKETGAFFHGGKELYARDAPIGEILMSRRYVAVRALPPTDTETSEQIQRRLATELYEAVEEWTTPSMKGY
;
A
#
# COMPACT_ATOMS: atom_id res chain seq x y z
N MET A 1 4.95 9.42 11.62
CA MET A 1 4.61 10.51 10.69
C MET A 1 3.19 10.98 10.97
N VAL A 2 2.84 12.21 10.60
CA VAL A 2 1.47 12.75 10.73
C VAL A 2 1.03 13.25 9.36
N GLY A 3 -0.23 12.99 9.00
CA GLY A 3 -0.81 13.44 7.73
C GLY A 3 -2.27 13.84 7.87
N CYS A 4 -2.70 14.83 7.09
CA CYS A 4 -4.11 15.17 6.91
C CYS A 4 -4.57 14.66 5.54
N SER A 5 -5.66 13.89 5.50
CA SER A 5 -6.18 13.22 4.30
C SER A 5 -7.55 13.77 3.95
N ILE A 6 -7.74 14.22 2.71
CA ILE A 6 -9.03 14.65 2.15
C ILE A 6 -9.22 13.94 0.81
N GLY A 7 -10.20 13.03 0.76
CA GLY A 7 -10.56 12.28 -0.45
C GLY A 7 -12.01 12.55 -0.85
N VAL A 8 -12.24 12.74 -2.15
CA VAL A 8 -13.58 12.80 -2.74
C VAL A 8 -13.82 11.51 -3.51
N VAL A 9 -14.86 10.79 -3.11
CA VAL A 9 -15.32 9.57 -3.77
C VAL A 9 -16.67 9.85 -4.42
N HIS A 10 -16.79 9.65 -5.71
CA HIS A 10 -18.02 9.84 -6.47
C HIS A 10 -18.36 8.56 -7.23
N ARG A 11 -19.58 8.05 -7.04
CA ARG A 11 -20.02 6.75 -7.62
C ARG A 11 -19.02 5.62 -7.34
N SER A 12 -18.61 5.53 -6.08
CA SER A 12 -17.65 4.53 -5.59
C SER A 12 -16.24 4.62 -6.20
N ARG A 13 -15.90 5.70 -6.90
CA ARG A 13 -14.57 5.95 -7.47
C ARG A 13 -13.89 7.13 -6.76
N PRO A 14 -12.65 6.98 -6.29
CA PRO A 14 -11.82 8.11 -5.86
C PRO A 14 -11.55 9.03 -7.05
N VAL A 15 -11.97 10.29 -6.96
CA VAL A 15 -11.87 11.26 -8.06
C VAL A 15 -10.93 12.42 -7.75
N VAL A 16 -10.78 12.79 -6.48
CA VAL A 16 -9.85 13.84 -6.01
C VAL A 16 -9.27 13.43 -4.67
N GLY A 17 -7.97 13.66 -4.47
CA GLY A 17 -7.27 13.31 -3.24
C GLY A 17 -6.21 14.34 -2.91
N VAL A 18 -6.14 14.75 -1.65
CA VAL A 18 -5.10 15.62 -1.10
C VAL A 18 -4.61 15.02 0.22
N ILE A 19 -3.29 14.89 0.35
CA ILE A 19 -2.62 14.44 1.57
C ILE A 19 -1.53 15.45 1.93
N ASN A 20 -1.64 16.07 3.10
CA ASN A 20 -0.65 17.00 3.63
C ASN A 20 0.17 16.34 4.73
N GLN A 21 1.50 16.33 4.59
CA GLN A 21 2.47 15.98 5.63
C GLN A 21 3.08 17.29 6.19
N PRO A 22 2.47 17.89 7.23
CA PRO A 22 2.78 19.26 7.63
C PRO A 22 4.24 19.45 8.08
N PHE A 23 4.79 18.48 8.82
CA PHE A 23 6.17 18.55 9.33
C PHE A 23 7.24 18.36 8.25
N LEU A 24 6.86 17.83 7.08
CA LEU A 24 7.76 17.66 5.94
C LEU A 24 7.56 18.75 4.89
N ASN A 25 6.57 19.63 5.06
CA ASN A 25 6.16 20.62 4.06
C ASN A 25 5.89 19.98 2.69
N ARG A 26 5.17 18.85 2.70
CA ARG A 26 4.80 18.08 1.50
C ARG A 26 3.28 17.96 1.40
N ILE A 27 2.73 18.43 0.29
CA ILE A 27 1.32 18.24 -0.06
C ILE A 27 1.26 17.40 -1.33
N PHE A 28 0.66 16.23 -1.25
CA PHE A 28 0.38 15.37 -2.39
C PHE A 28 -1.05 15.60 -2.85
N SER A 29 -1.27 15.72 -4.15
CA SER A 29 -2.59 15.94 -4.69
C SER A 29 -2.75 15.27 -6.05
N ALA A 30 -3.94 14.74 -6.31
CA ALA A 30 -4.30 14.17 -7.60
C ALA A 30 -5.79 14.39 -7.89
N ALA A 31 -6.12 14.42 -9.18
CA ALA A 31 -7.49 14.34 -9.67
C ALA A 31 -7.54 13.35 -10.84
N GLU A 32 -8.66 12.65 -10.98
CA GLU A 32 -8.80 11.60 -12.00
C GLU A 32 -8.49 12.12 -13.41
N GLY A 33 -7.52 11.48 -14.07
CA GLY A 33 -7.05 11.81 -15.41
C GLY A 33 -6.21 13.10 -15.48
N ARG A 34 -5.72 13.61 -14.36
CA ARG A 34 -4.94 14.87 -14.28
C ARG A 34 -3.51 14.66 -13.78
N GLY A 35 -3.12 13.44 -13.44
CA GLY A 35 -1.84 13.15 -12.81
C GLY A 35 -1.83 13.42 -11.31
N ALA A 36 -0.71 13.03 -10.68
CA ALA A 36 -0.44 13.29 -9.27
C ALA A 36 0.80 14.17 -9.10
N PHE A 37 0.74 15.08 -8.12
CA PHE A 37 1.78 16.07 -7.88
C PHE A 37 2.11 16.20 -6.39
N MET A 38 3.36 16.48 -6.09
CA MET A 38 3.84 16.98 -4.81
C MET A 38 4.03 18.51 -4.89
N ASN A 39 3.58 19.21 -3.87
CA ASN A 39 3.64 20.67 -3.75
C ASN A 39 3.12 21.39 -5.00
N ARG A 40 2.03 20.87 -5.57
CA ARG A 40 1.28 21.36 -6.74
C ARG A 40 1.99 21.26 -8.09
N THR A 41 3.31 21.37 -8.13
CA THR A 41 4.06 21.50 -9.39
C THR A 41 4.95 20.31 -9.72
N THR A 42 5.41 19.56 -8.72
CA THR A 42 6.35 18.46 -8.94
C THR A 42 5.57 17.20 -9.27
N PRO A 43 5.69 16.62 -10.48
CA PRO A 43 4.98 15.39 -10.83
C PRO A 43 5.49 14.21 -10.00
N LEU A 44 4.60 13.25 -9.74
CA LEU A 44 4.93 11.95 -9.16
C LEU A 44 5.03 10.87 -10.26
N PRO A 45 5.87 9.84 -10.09
CA PRO A 45 6.80 9.62 -8.97
C PRO A 45 7.97 10.61 -8.96
N LEU A 46 8.60 10.81 -7.79
CA LEU A 46 9.69 11.79 -7.62
C LEU A 46 11.00 11.37 -8.28
N THR A 47 11.08 10.14 -8.77
CA THR A 47 12.22 9.61 -9.54
C THR A 47 12.38 10.30 -10.89
N GLY A 48 11.43 11.14 -11.33
CA GLY A 48 11.51 11.85 -12.61
C GLY A 48 11.39 10.95 -13.83
N GLY A 49 10.90 9.72 -13.64
CA GLY A 49 10.82 8.66 -14.65
C GLY A 49 10.43 7.33 -14.02
N ILE A 50 10.50 6.26 -14.83
CA ILE A 50 10.11 4.93 -14.37
C ILE A 50 11.16 4.42 -13.35
N PRO A 51 10.76 4.06 -12.11
CA PRO A 51 11.74 3.69 -11.08
C PRO A 51 12.41 2.34 -11.39
N GLN A 52 13.45 1.99 -10.61
CA GLN A 52 14.18 0.72 -10.76
C GLN A 52 13.20 -0.49 -10.81
N PRO A 53 13.44 -1.48 -11.69
CA PRO A 53 12.65 -2.70 -11.73
C PRO A 53 12.65 -3.39 -10.37
N LEU A 54 11.50 -3.94 -9.98
CA LEU A 54 11.39 -4.86 -8.85
C LEU A 54 11.06 -6.23 -9.41
N THR A 55 11.90 -7.22 -9.14
CA THR A 55 11.64 -8.57 -9.62
C THR A 55 11.18 -9.51 -8.52
N GLN A 56 11.50 -9.25 -7.25
CA GLN A 56 11.20 -10.15 -6.14
C GLN A 56 10.84 -9.38 -4.87
N LEU A 57 10.00 -9.98 -4.01
CA LEU A 57 9.61 -9.35 -2.75
C LEU A 57 10.80 -9.07 -1.82
N ASN A 58 11.85 -9.91 -1.87
CA ASN A 58 13.04 -9.75 -1.03
C ASN A 58 13.84 -8.46 -1.32
N GLN A 59 13.62 -7.82 -2.46
CA GLN A 59 14.23 -6.55 -2.84
C GLN A 59 13.43 -5.33 -2.37
N CYS A 60 12.20 -5.54 -1.89
CA CYS A 60 11.27 -4.46 -1.62
C CYS A 60 11.48 -3.84 -0.23
N LEU A 61 11.44 -2.51 -0.17
CA LEU A 61 11.22 -1.73 1.04
C LEU A 61 9.72 -1.65 1.32
N ILE A 62 9.28 -2.35 2.37
CA ILE A 62 7.86 -2.51 2.70
C ILE A 62 7.51 -1.67 3.94
N ALA A 63 6.43 -0.89 3.86
CA ALA A 63 5.80 -0.32 5.04
C ALA A 63 4.66 -1.20 5.53
N ALA A 64 4.66 -1.49 6.83
CA ALA A 64 3.61 -2.24 7.52
C ALA A 64 3.34 -1.64 8.90
N GLU A 65 2.08 -1.67 9.33
CA GLU A 65 1.61 -1.02 10.55
C GLU A 65 1.01 -2.01 11.55
N TRP A 66 1.04 -1.64 12.84
CA TRP A 66 0.45 -2.45 13.91
C TRP A 66 -1.05 -2.19 14.10
N GLY A 67 -1.65 -1.23 13.41
CA GLY A 67 -3.07 -0.84 13.55
C GLY A 67 -3.45 -0.42 14.99
N SER A 68 -4.74 -0.39 15.33
CA SER A 68 -5.23 -0.08 16.70
C SER A 68 -5.71 -1.31 17.48
N GLU A 69 -6.10 -2.38 16.80
CA GLU A 69 -6.55 -3.63 17.44
C GLU A 69 -5.38 -4.33 18.16
N ARG A 70 -5.62 -4.80 19.40
CA ARG A 70 -4.59 -5.37 20.30
C ARG A 70 -5.01 -6.67 20.98
N SER A 71 -6.10 -7.31 20.56
CA SER A 71 -6.42 -8.67 20.99
C SER A 71 -5.30 -9.66 20.68
N ALA A 72 -5.15 -10.70 21.51
CA ALA A 72 -4.10 -11.70 21.37
C ALA A 72 -4.05 -12.32 19.97
N ASP A 73 -5.19 -12.82 19.48
CA ASP A 73 -5.32 -13.40 18.13
C ASP A 73 -4.83 -12.46 17.02
N THR A 74 -5.18 -11.17 17.10
CA THR A 74 -4.74 -10.19 16.10
C THR A 74 -3.25 -9.88 16.25
N MET A 75 -2.73 -9.80 17.47
CA MET A 75 -1.31 -9.55 17.72
C MET A 75 -0.44 -10.72 17.26
N ASP A 76 -0.87 -11.96 17.48
CA ASP A 76 -0.14 -13.16 17.03
C ASP A 76 -0.01 -13.17 15.50
N LYS A 77 -1.09 -12.89 14.78
CA LYS A 77 -1.08 -12.77 13.30
C LYS A 77 -0.15 -11.66 12.82
N LYS A 78 -0.14 -10.51 13.48
CA LYS A 78 0.77 -9.40 13.17
C LYS A 78 2.22 -9.80 13.41
N ILE A 79 2.52 -10.36 14.57
CA ILE A 79 3.88 -10.82 14.92
C ILE A 79 4.35 -11.87 13.89
N ASN A 80 3.51 -12.84 13.54
CA ASN A 80 3.84 -13.84 12.53
C ASN A 80 4.09 -13.24 11.16
N SER A 81 3.27 -12.26 10.74
CA SER A 81 3.48 -11.54 9.47
C SER A 81 4.82 -10.80 9.46
N PHE A 82 5.13 -10.03 10.51
CA PHE A 82 6.39 -9.31 10.63
C PHE A 82 7.60 -10.26 10.74
N ARG A 83 7.43 -11.41 11.40
CA ARG A 83 8.45 -12.47 11.51
C ARG A 83 8.74 -13.08 10.14
N LYS A 84 7.72 -13.43 9.35
CA LYS A 84 7.89 -13.98 7.99
C LYS A 84 8.51 -12.95 7.04
N LEU A 85 8.07 -11.70 7.08
CA LEU A 85 8.62 -10.66 6.20
C LEU A 85 10.12 -10.39 6.46
N ASN A 86 10.54 -10.25 7.72
CA ASN A 86 11.96 -10.04 8.06
C ASN A 86 12.78 -11.34 8.05
N GLY A 87 12.14 -12.48 8.21
CA GLY A 87 12.79 -13.76 8.45
C GLY A 87 13.55 -14.25 7.23
N ASP A 88 14.76 -14.78 7.49
CA ASP A 88 15.58 -15.44 6.49
C ASP A 88 15.25 -16.94 6.47
N PRO A 89 14.73 -17.48 5.36
CA PRO A 89 14.40 -18.90 5.27
C PRO A 89 15.63 -19.79 5.42
N ASP A 90 16.82 -19.32 5.00
CA ASP A 90 18.08 -20.06 5.12
C ASP A 90 18.59 -20.10 6.58
N LYS A 91 17.99 -19.28 7.47
CA LYS A 91 18.27 -19.24 8.91
C LYS A 91 17.14 -19.85 9.76
N GLY A 92 16.30 -20.70 9.16
CA GLY A 92 15.30 -21.49 9.88
C GLY A 92 13.99 -20.76 10.18
N ILE A 93 13.69 -19.67 9.46
CA ILE A 93 12.36 -19.04 9.50
C ILE A 93 11.51 -19.60 8.35
N ASP A 94 10.68 -20.59 8.66
CA ASP A 94 9.74 -21.14 7.68
C ASP A 94 8.81 -20.04 7.10
N GLY A 95 8.68 -20.03 5.77
CA GLY A 95 7.98 -18.98 5.03
C GLY A 95 8.63 -17.59 5.09
N GLY A 96 9.89 -17.49 5.56
CA GLY A 96 10.66 -16.25 5.58
C GLY A 96 10.85 -15.66 4.18
N LYS A 97 10.69 -14.34 4.05
CA LYS A 97 10.82 -13.61 2.76
C LYS A 97 12.10 -12.76 2.67
N PHE A 98 12.79 -12.52 3.79
CA PHE A 98 13.99 -11.69 3.88
C PHE A 98 13.91 -10.39 3.05
N VAL A 99 12.86 -9.60 3.29
CA VAL A 99 12.64 -8.36 2.55
C VAL A 99 13.74 -7.33 2.83
N HIS A 100 14.02 -6.47 1.85
CA HIS A 100 15.13 -5.52 1.91
C HIS A 100 15.09 -4.69 3.19
N ALA A 101 13.91 -4.17 3.55
CA ALA A 101 13.62 -3.77 4.91
C ALA A 101 12.12 -3.59 5.18
N LEU A 102 11.76 -3.61 6.46
CA LEU A 102 10.45 -3.16 6.94
C LEU A 102 10.51 -1.74 7.54
N ARG A 103 9.41 -1.01 7.40
CA ARG A 103 9.16 0.31 8.01
C ARG A 103 7.82 0.31 8.71
N THR A 104 7.77 0.96 9.86
CA THR A 104 6.53 1.26 10.58
C THR A 104 6.59 2.73 10.94
N THR A 105 5.67 3.52 10.40
CA THR A 105 5.73 4.99 10.48
C THR A 105 4.57 5.56 11.27
N GLY A 106 3.57 4.73 11.61
CA GLY A 106 2.40 5.08 12.40
C GLY A 106 1.31 5.80 11.62
N ALA A 107 1.38 5.85 10.27
CA ALA A 107 0.37 6.53 9.45
C ALA A 107 0.26 5.92 8.04
N THR A 108 -0.79 5.12 7.81
CA THR A 108 -1.10 4.49 6.51
C THR A 108 -1.11 5.49 5.37
N THR A 109 -1.80 6.63 5.56
CA THR A 109 -1.88 7.70 4.56
C THR A 109 -0.50 8.18 4.11
N CYS A 110 0.45 8.30 5.05
CA CYS A 110 1.81 8.73 4.76
C CYS A 110 2.60 7.65 4.01
N ASN A 111 2.43 6.38 4.38
CA ASN A 111 3.06 5.27 3.66
C ASN A 111 2.59 5.21 2.21
N LEU A 112 1.29 5.38 1.96
CA LEU A 112 0.72 5.30 0.61
C LEU A 112 1.23 6.43 -0.31
N VAL A 113 1.40 7.66 0.19
CA VAL A 113 2.00 8.73 -0.64
C VAL A 113 3.50 8.55 -0.84
N CYS A 114 4.20 7.89 0.08
CA CYS A 114 5.59 7.47 -0.14
C CYS A 114 5.67 6.38 -1.22
N VAL A 115 4.71 5.46 -1.30
CA VAL A 115 4.60 4.51 -2.43
C VAL A 115 4.36 5.25 -3.75
N ALA A 116 3.40 6.18 -3.78
CA ALA A 116 3.15 7.00 -4.98
C ALA A 116 4.37 7.85 -5.40
N ALA A 117 5.15 8.32 -4.43
CA ALA A 117 6.37 9.08 -4.67
C ALA A 117 7.55 8.22 -5.16
N GLY A 118 7.46 6.88 -5.02
CA GLY A 118 8.58 5.97 -5.29
C GLY A 118 9.62 5.89 -4.17
N GLU A 119 9.27 6.35 -2.96
CA GLU A 119 10.12 6.28 -1.75
C GLU A 119 9.97 4.95 -1.00
N LEU A 120 8.83 4.28 -1.19
CA LEU A 120 8.54 2.94 -0.72
C LEU A 120 8.13 2.07 -1.90
N ASP A 121 8.47 0.78 -1.85
CA ASP A 121 8.06 -0.16 -2.90
C ASP A 121 6.64 -0.66 -2.65
N ILE A 122 6.35 -1.03 -1.40
CA ILE A 122 5.07 -1.62 -1.00
C ILE A 122 4.58 -1.00 0.31
N SER A 123 3.27 -0.77 0.41
CA SER A 123 2.58 -0.53 1.68
C SER A 123 1.55 -1.61 1.90
N TRP A 124 1.53 -2.21 3.09
CA TRP A 124 0.51 -3.15 3.51
C TRP A 124 -0.04 -2.77 4.88
N ASP A 125 -1.35 -2.68 4.99
CA ASP A 125 -2.00 -2.36 6.25
C ASP A 125 -3.37 -3.04 6.34
N ALA A 126 -3.68 -3.56 7.53
CA ALA A 126 -4.95 -4.17 7.85
C ALA A 126 -5.54 -3.53 9.11
N GLY A 127 -6.70 -2.91 8.96
CA GLY A 127 -7.47 -2.27 10.02
C GLY A 127 -7.52 -0.76 9.97
N CYS A 128 -6.82 -0.12 9.03
CA CYS A 128 -7.07 1.28 8.69
C CYS A 128 -8.44 1.47 8.02
N TRP A 129 -8.89 2.72 7.97
CA TRP A 129 -10.23 3.09 7.57
C TRP A 129 -10.25 3.70 6.17
N ALA A 130 -11.44 3.79 5.57
CA ALA A 130 -11.62 4.38 4.24
C ALA A 130 -11.02 5.82 4.15
N TRP A 131 -11.12 6.62 5.22
CA TRP A 131 -10.54 7.98 5.25
C TRP A 131 -9.01 7.99 5.23
N ASP A 132 -8.35 6.93 5.69
CA ASP A 132 -6.89 6.82 5.66
C ASP A 132 -6.36 6.58 4.24
N VAL A 133 -7.21 6.04 3.34
CA VAL A 133 -6.79 5.57 2.01
C VAL A 133 -7.49 6.26 0.83
N ALA A 134 -8.68 6.85 1.02
CA ALA A 134 -9.49 7.37 -0.09
C ALA A 134 -8.75 8.42 -0.93
N ALA A 135 -8.05 9.35 -0.28
CA ALA A 135 -7.23 10.35 -0.96
C ALA A 135 -6.03 9.71 -1.68
N ALA A 136 -5.37 8.75 -1.03
CA ALA A 136 -4.22 8.06 -1.57
C ALA A 136 -4.59 7.17 -2.78
N ALA A 137 -5.79 6.59 -2.81
CA ALA A 137 -6.21 5.69 -3.88
C ALA A 137 -6.19 6.37 -5.26
N VAL A 138 -6.67 7.62 -5.38
CA VAL A 138 -6.55 8.39 -6.63
C VAL A 138 -5.11 8.84 -6.90
N ILE A 139 -4.35 9.22 -5.86
CA ILE A 139 -2.93 9.59 -6.02
C ILE A 139 -2.13 8.41 -6.60
N LEU A 140 -2.29 7.21 -6.04
CA LEU A 140 -1.64 5.99 -6.49
C LEU A 140 -2.03 5.64 -7.94
N LYS A 141 -3.33 5.68 -8.24
CA LYS A 141 -3.85 5.44 -9.60
C LYS A 141 -3.21 6.37 -10.62
N GLU A 142 -3.13 7.67 -10.33
CA GLU A 142 -2.56 8.65 -11.26
C GLU A 142 -1.03 8.53 -11.41
N THR A 143 -0.36 7.80 -10.52
CA THR A 143 1.07 7.43 -10.68
C THR A 143 1.29 6.11 -11.44
N GLY A 144 0.24 5.33 -11.70
CA GLY A 144 0.36 3.97 -12.22
C GLY A 144 0.75 2.92 -11.15
N ALA A 145 0.61 3.27 -9.88
CA ALA A 145 0.78 2.33 -8.78
C ALA A 145 -0.44 1.40 -8.67
N PHE A 146 -0.19 0.16 -8.26
CA PHE A 146 -1.23 -0.81 -7.97
C PHE A 146 -1.79 -0.56 -6.56
N PHE A 147 -3.11 -0.63 -6.40
CA PHE A 147 -3.79 -0.50 -5.12
C PHE A 147 -4.95 -1.48 -5.05
N HIS A 148 -5.00 -2.31 -4.00
CA HIS A 148 -6.01 -3.36 -3.86
C HIS A 148 -6.38 -3.63 -2.39
N GLY A 149 -7.47 -4.38 -2.20
CA GLY A 149 -8.00 -4.84 -0.91
C GLY A 149 -7.20 -5.99 -0.28
N GLY A 150 -7.80 -6.70 0.69
CA GLY A 150 -7.20 -7.92 1.26
C GLY A 150 -7.27 -9.16 0.34
N LYS A 151 -6.77 -10.31 0.81
CA LYS A 151 -6.63 -11.55 0.02
C LYS A 151 -7.91 -11.99 -0.69
N GLU A 152 -9.04 -11.95 0.01
CA GLU A 152 -10.35 -12.37 -0.53
C GLU A 152 -10.81 -11.45 -1.68
N LEU A 153 -10.71 -10.14 -1.48
CA LEU A 153 -11.03 -9.17 -2.55
C LEU A 153 -10.07 -9.29 -3.73
N TYR A 154 -8.78 -9.46 -3.45
CA TYR A 154 -7.74 -9.65 -4.45
C TYR A 154 -7.99 -10.88 -5.33
N ALA A 155 -8.37 -12.00 -4.74
CA ALA A 155 -8.63 -13.24 -5.46
C ALA A 155 -9.78 -13.13 -6.48
N ARG A 156 -10.76 -12.24 -6.24
CA ARG A 156 -11.91 -12.00 -7.12
C ARG A 156 -11.85 -10.71 -7.92
N ASP A 157 -10.71 -10.02 -7.89
CA ASP A 157 -10.49 -8.71 -8.55
C ASP A 157 -11.63 -7.72 -8.24
N ALA A 158 -11.92 -7.55 -6.95
CA ALA A 158 -13.06 -6.77 -6.49
C ALA A 158 -13.01 -5.30 -6.97
N PRO A 159 -14.15 -4.66 -7.25
CA PRO A 159 -14.19 -3.27 -7.67
C PRO A 159 -13.68 -2.34 -6.56
N ILE A 160 -13.10 -1.20 -6.96
CA ILE A 160 -12.50 -0.21 -6.04
C ILE A 160 -13.46 0.26 -4.93
N GLY A 161 -14.76 0.31 -5.19
CA GLY A 161 -15.77 0.64 -4.19
C GLY A 161 -15.78 -0.31 -2.99
N GLU A 162 -15.67 -1.63 -3.26
CA GLU A 162 -15.58 -2.64 -2.20
C GLU A 162 -14.22 -2.60 -1.52
N ILE A 163 -13.14 -2.42 -2.31
CA ILE A 163 -11.78 -2.31 -1.78
C ILE A 163 -11.68 -1.20 -0.73
N LEU A 164 -12.20 0.00 -1.02
CA LEU A 164 -12.17 1.16 -0.11
C LEU A 164 -12.87 0.93 1.23
N MET A 165 -13.79 -0.02 1.30
CA MET A 165 -14.55 -0.35 2.50
C MET A 165 -14.01 -1.60 3.22
N SER A 166 -13.02 -2.28 2.63
CA SER A 166 -12.55 -3.59 3.08
C SER A 166 -11.65 -3.56 4.33
N ARG A 167 -11.10 -2.39 4.65
CA ARG A 167 -10.16 -2.17 5.77
C ARG A 167 -8.87 -3.00 5.69
N ARG A 168 -8.51 -3.52 4.51
CA ARG A 168 -7.23 -4.20 4.27
C ARG A 168 -6.72 -3.72 2.93
N TYR A 169 -5.47 -3.27 2.88
CA TYR A 169 -4.97 -2.63 1.68
C TYR A 169 -3.53 -3.04 1.40
N VAL A 170 -3.26 -3.21 0.12
CA VAL A 170 -1.92 -3.27 -0.44
C VAL A 170 -1.77 -2.16 -1.46
N ALA A 171 -0.60 -1.53 -1.49
CA ALA A 171 -0.17 -0.68 -2.58
C ALA A 171 1.22 -1.13 -3.04
N VAL A 172 1.44 -1.19 -4.35
CA VAL A 172 2.75 -1.44 -4.95
C VAL A 172 3.04 -0.28 -5.90
N ARG A 173 4.20 0.35 -5.78
CA ARG A 173 4.55 1.53 -6.58
C ARG A 173 4.51 1.24 -8.08
N ALA A 174 4.47 2.30 -8.87
CA ALA A 174 4.67 2.20 -10.32
C ALA A 174 6.06 1.64 -10.65
N LEU A 175 6.15 0.88 -11.74
CA LEU A 175 7.37 0.21 -12.19
C LEU A 175 7.29 -0.07 -13.70
N PRO A 176 8.44 -0.26 -14.40
CA PRO A 176 8.45 -0.50 -15.84
C PRO A 176 8.01 -1.93 -16.14
N PRO A 177 7.40 -2.17 -17.32
CA PRO A 177 7.28 -3.53 -17.81
C PRO A 177 8.68 -4.12 -18.09
N THR A 178 8.77 -5.44 -18.11
CA THR A 178 9.90 -6.18 -18.66
C THR A 178 9.54 -6.74 -20.03
N ASP A 179 10.46 -7.44 -20.69
CA ASP A 179 10.19 -8.14 -21.94
C ASP A 179 9.12 -9.25 -21.80
N THR A 180 8.89 -9.74 -20.58
CA THR A 180 8.02 -10.89 -20.30
C THR A 180 6.80 -10.58 -19.43
N GLU A 181 6.84 -9.49 -18.66
CA GLU A 181 5.76 -9.09 -17.74
C GLU A 181 5.40 -7.62 -17.93
N THR A 182 4.10 -7.34 -18.01
CA THR A 182 3.56 -5.98 -17.88
C THR A 182 3.80 -5.44 -16.46
N SER A 183 3.76 -4.11 -16.29
CA SER A 183 3.87 -3.47 -14.97
C SER A 183 2.87 -4.03 -13.97
N GLU A 184 1.61 -4.25 -14.38
CA GLU A 184 0.57 -4.78 -13.51
C GLU A 184 0.82 -6.23 -13.12
N GLN A 185 1.33 -7.07 -14.03
CA GLN A 185 1.69 -8.46 -13.72
C GLN A 185 2.76 -8.54 -12.62
N ILE A 186 3.79 -7.70 -12.69
CA ILE A 186 4.84 -7.62 -11.66
C ILE A 186 4.24 -7.15 -10.33
N GLN A 187 3.43 -6.09 -10.35
CA GLN A 187 2.78 -5.56 -9.14
C GLN A 187 1.88 -6.60 -8.46
N ARG A 188 1.08 -7.33 -9.24
CA ARG A 188 0.21 -8.42 -8.75
C ARG A 188 1.02 -9.59 -8.21
N ARG A 189 2.12 -9.97 -8.87
CA ARG A 189 3.01 -11.02 -8.37
C ARG A 189 3.63 -10.64 -7.02
N LEU A 190 4.15 -9.43 -6.88
CA LEU A 190 4.68 -8.92 -5.60
C LEU A 190 3.59 -8.88 -4.50
N ALA A 191 2.37 -8.44 -4.83
CA ALA A 191 1.25 -8.49 -3.90
C ALA A 191 0.91 -9.94 -3.49
N THR A 192 0.98 -10.88 -4.43
CA THR A 192 0.74 -12.31 -4.17
C THR A 192 1.81 -12.89 -3.23
N GLU A 193 3.10 -12.64 -3.51
CA GLU A 193 4.21 -13.05 -2.65
C GLU A 193 4.08 -12.46 -1.24
N LEU A 194 3.61 -11.21 -1.12
CA LEU A 194 3.30 -10.57 0.16
C LEU A 194 2.16 -11.31 0.87
N TYR A 195 1.05 -11.59 0.19
CA TYR A 195 -0.10 -12.29 0.76
C TYR A 195 0.24 -13.70 1.24
N GLU A 196 1.20 -14.39 0.64
CA GLU A 196 1.69 -15.68 1.17
C GLU A 196 2.39 -15.54 2.53
N ALA A 197 3.04 -14.40 2.77
CA ALA A 197 3.78 -14.14 4.01
C ALA A 197 2.92 -13.57 5.13
N VAL A 198 1.96 -12.69 4.80
CA VAL A 198 1.17 -11.98 5.80
C VAL A 198 -0.12 -12.72 6.17
N GLU A 199 -0.54 -12.55 7.41
CA GLU A 199 -1.78 -13.10 7.95
C GLU A 199 -2.80 -11.97 8.09
N GLU A 200 -4.02 -12.21 7.62
CA GLU A 200 -5.11 -11.24 7.74
C GLU A 200 -6.00 -11.59 8.94
N TRP A 201 -6.55 -10.57 9.57
CA TRP A 201 -7.49 -10.69 10.68
C TRP A 201 -8.79 -9.94 10.37
N THR A 202 -9.86 -10.32 11.04
CA THR A 202 -11.14 -9.61 11.02
C THR A 202 -11.53 -9.28 12.45
N THR A 203 -11.74 -8.01 12.75
CA THR A 203 -12.28 -7.57 14.04
C THR A 203 -13.78 -7.30 13.92
N PRO A 204 -14.55 -7.26 15.03
CA PRO A 204 -15.96 -6.90 14.98
C PRO A 204 -16.21 -5.57 14.28
N SER A 205 -15.32 -4.57 14.48
CA SER A 205 -15.43 -3.26 13.81
C SER A 205 -15.25 -3.32 12.29
N MET A 206 -14.71 -4.41 11.75
CA MET A 206 -14.56 -4.62 10.30
C MET A 206 -15.79 -5.29 9.68
N LYS A 207 -16.72 -5.79 10.50
CA LYS A 207 -17.97 -6.39 10.03
C LYS A 207 -19.04 -5.29 10.02
N GLY A 208 -19.56 -4.93 8.84
CA GLY A 208 -20.68 -3.98 8.74
C GLY A 208 -20.59 -2.89 7.68
N TYR A 209 -19.72 -3.04 6.67
CA TYR A 209 -19.70 -2.20 5.48
C TYR A 209 -19.81 -3.08 4.24
#